data_AF-A0A2E7E4Q8-F1
#
_entry.id   AF-A0A2E7E4Q8-F1
#
_cell.length_a   1.000
_cell.length_b   1.000
_cell.length_c   1.000
_cell.angle_alpha   90.00
_cell.angle_beta   90.00
_cell.angle_gamma   90.00
#
_symmetry.space_group_name_H-M   'P 1'
#
loop_
_entity.id
_entity.type
_entity.pdbx_description
1 polymer ?
#
loop_
_entity_poly.entity_id
_entity_poly.type
_entity_poly.pdbx_seq_one_letter_code
_entity_poly.pdbx_strand_id
1 'polypeptide(L)' 'MYHQLNLWINELQTQFNLSIDQIVALSGIARATIYRILSGQSVSERTRHKLMVVYVQMMASDANTRSNIQQTQSD' A
#
# COMPACT_ATOMS: atom_id res chain seq x y z
N MET A 1 -2.76 -14.55 -9.19
CA MET A 1 -2.69 -13.07 -9.33
C MET A 1 -3.44 -12.29 -8.24
N TYR A 2 -4.60 -12.73 -7.73
CA TYR A 2 -5.33 -11.99 -6.66
C TYR A 2 -4.64 -11.96 -5.29
N HIS A 3 -3.78 -12.94 -5.03
CA HIS A 3 -2.99 -13.02 -3.79
C HIS A 3 -2.12 -11.79 -3.56
N GLN A 4 -1.59 -11.18 -4.64
CA GLN A 4 -0.67 -10.04 -4.54
C GLN A 4 -1.33 -8.76 -4.01
N LEU A 5 -2.59 -8.48 -4.40
CA LEU A 5 -3.30 -7.29 -3.90
C LEU A 5 -3.60 -7.40 -2.41
N ASN A 6 -3.94 -8.61 -1.94
CA ASN A 6 -4.15 -8.88 -0.52
C ASN A 6 -2.87 -8.73 0.27
N LEU A 7 -1.74 -9.21 -0.27
CA LEU A 7 -0.43 -9.00 0.35
C LEU A 7 -0.10 -7.51 0.47
N TRP A 8 -0.30 -6.72 -0.58
CA TRP A 8 -0.06 -5.27 -0.50
C TRP A 8 -0.95 -4.56 0.51
N ILE A 9 -2.25 -4.88 0.57
CA ILE A 9 -3.13 -4.29 1.59
C ILE A 9 -2.66 -4.70 2.98
N ASN A 10 -2.33 -5.98 3.18
CA ASN A 10 -1.83 -6.48 4.46
C ASN A 10 -0.53 -5.78 4.88
N GLU A 11 0.41 -5.57 3.97
CA GLU A 11 1.66 -4.85 4.26
C GLU A 11 1.43 -3.35 4.52
N LEU A 12 0.52 -2.70 3.79
CA LEU A 12 0.09 -1.34 4.08
C LEU A 12 -0.48 -1.22 5.50
N GLN A 13 -1.25 -2.20 5.95
CA GLN A 13 -1.80 -2.21 7.30
C GLN A 13 -0.77 -2.56 8.37
N THR A 14 0.12 -3.52 8.11
CA THR A 14 1.01 -4.08 9.14
C THR A 14 2.38 -3.41 9.20
N GLN A 15 3.01 -3.15 8.04
CA GLN A 15 4.33 -2.52 7.99
C GLN A 15 4.24 -1.00 8.03
N PHE A 16 3.26 -0.43 7.34
CA PHE A 16 3.09 1.03 7.25
C PHE A 16 2.02 1.59 8.19
N ASN A 17 1.40 0.73 9.00
CA ASN A 17 0.38 1.09 9.98
C ASN A 17 -0.78 1.93 9.39
N LEU A 18 -1.13 1.70 8.12
CA LEU A 18 -2.22 2.40 7.45
C LEU A 18 -3.55 1.70 7.71
N SER A 19 -4.54 2.46 8.16
CA SER A 19 -5.92 2.01 8.19
C SER A 19 -6.49 1.84 6.77
N ILE A 20 -7.56 1.04 6.64
CA ILE A 20 -8.30 0.93 5.38
C ILE A 20 -8.76 2.30 4.88
N ASP A 21 -9.12 3.22 5.77
CA ASP A 21 -9.51 4.58 5.41
C ASP A 21 -8.38 5.39 4.80
N GLN A 22 -7.17 5.27 5.35
CA GLN A 22 -6.00 5.90 4.75
C GLN A 22 -5.67 5.28 3.39
N ILE A 23 -5.80 3.95 3.25
CA ILE A 23 -5.60 3.28 1.95
C ILE A 23 -6.64 3.75 0.93
N VAL A 24 -7.90 3.90 1.32
CA VAL A 24 -8.98 4.46 0.48
C VAL A 24 -8.65 5.89 0.07
N ALA A 25 -8.24 6.73 1.02
CA ALA A 25 -7.89 8.13 0.76
C ALA A 25 -6.70 8.26 -0.21
N LEU A 26 -5.65 7.47 -0.02
CA LEU A 26 -4.44 7.51 -0.84
C LEU A 26 -4.67 6.93 -2.25
N SER A 27 -5.40 5.82 -2.36
CA SER A 27 -5.60 5.13 -3.64
C SER A 27 -6.77 5.68 -4.46
N GLY A 28 -7.71 6.38 -3.81
CA GLY A 28 -8.99 6.75 -4.38
C GLY A 28 -9.79 5.52 -4.86
N ILE A 29 -9.59 4.37 -4.21
CA ILE A 29 -10.38 3.15 -4.41
C ILE A 29 -11.48 3.15 -3.37
N ALA A 30 -12.72 2.95 -3.78
CA ALA A 30 -13.85 2.88 -2.86
C ALA A 30 -13.65 1.76 -1.81
N ARG A 31 -14.04 2.02 -0.57
CA ARG A 31 -13.88 1.07 0.55
C ARG A 31 -14.47 -0.32 0.24
N ALA A 32 -15.66 -0.36 -0.37
CA ALA A 32 -16.29 -1.62 -0.78
C ALA A 32 -15.40 -2.43 -1.74
N THR A 33 -14.68 -1.77 -2.65
CA THR A 33 -13.75 -2.42 -3.57
C THR A 33 -12.53 -2.98 -2.84
N ILE A 34 -12.02 -2.30 -1.81
CA ILE A 34 -10.95 -2.84 -0.95
C ILE A 34 -11.41 -4.13 -0.28
N TYR A 35 -12.63 -4.19 0.26
CA TYR A 35 -13.15 -5.44 0.83
C TYR A 35 -13.35 -6.54 -0.21
N ARG A 36 -13.77 -6.21 -1.44
CA ARG A 36 -13.82 -7.19 -2.53
C ARG A 36 -12.46 -7.81 -2.82
N ILE A 37 -11.39 -6.99 -2.82
CA ILE A 37 -10.01 -7.48 -2.95
C ILE A 37 -9.69 -8.45 -1.81
N LEU A 38 -9.93 -8.04 -0.56
CA LEU A 38 -9.68 -8.86 0.64
C LEU A 38 -10.44 -10.19 0.62
N SER A 39 -11.66 -10.21 0.10
CA SER A 39 -12.45 -11.43 -0.12
C SER A 39 -11.98 -12.27 -1.31
N GLY A 40 -10.90 -11.89 -1.99
CA GLY A 40 -10.33 -12.61 -3.12
C GLY A 40 -11.10 -12.42 -4.43
N GLN A 41 -12.02 -11.45 -4.50
CA GLN A 41 -12.78 -11.21 -5.72
C GLN A 41 -11.95 -10.50 -6.79
N SER A 42 -12.36 -10.68 -8.05
CA SER A 42 -11.76 -9.97 -9.16
C SER A 42 -12.10 -8.48 -9.12
N VAL A 43 -11.10 -7.68 -9.50
CA VAL A 43 -11.21 -6.22 -9.65
C VAL A 43 -10.64 -5.79 -10.99
N SER A 44 -10.96 -4.55 -11.38
CA SER A 44 -10.46 -3.96 -12.62
C SER A 44 -8.94 -3.75 -12.59
N GLU A 45 -8.29 -3.73 -13.76
CA GLU A 45 -6.87 -3.39 -13.89
C GLU A 45 -6.55 -2.00 -13.33
N ARG A 46 -7.47 -1.04 -13.52
CA ARG A 46 -7.33 0.30 -12.94
C ARG A 46 -7.24 0.26 -11.42
N THR A 47 -8.04 -0.58 -10.77
CA THR A 47 -8.00 -0.79 -9.31
C THR A 47 -6.65 -1.38 -8.90
N ARG A 48 -6.13 -2.35 -9.66
CA ARG A 48 -4.81 -2.95 -9.41
C ARG A 48 -3.70 -1.90 -9.47
N HIS A 49 -3.64 -1.12 -10.56
CA HIS A 49 -2.63 -0.08 -10.72
C HIS A 49 -2.69 0.99 -9.62
N LYS A 50 -3.88 1.45 -9.23
CA LYS A 50 -4.03 2.43 -8.15
C LYS A 50 -3.46 1.92 -6.82
N LEU A 51 -3.74 0.66 -6.47
CA LEU A 51 -3.23 0.07 -5.24
C LEU A 51 -1.71 -0.13 -5.31
N MET A 52 -1.20 -0.61 -6.46
CA MET A 52 0.24 -0.77 -6.71
C MET A 52 0.99 0.55 -6.53
N VAL A 53 0.47 1.66 -7.07
CA VAL A 53 1.10 2.98 -6.95
C VAL A 53 1.22 3.40 -5.49
N VAL A 54 0.16 3.25 -4.69
CA VAL A 54 0.21 3.57 -3.25
C VAL A 54 1.25 2.70 -2.54
N TYR A 55 1.25 1.40 -2.82
CA TYR A 55 2.21 0.47 -2.22
C TYR A 55 3.67 0.85 -2.53
N VAL A 56 3.99 1.13 -3.80
CA VAL A 56 5.34 1.52 -4.22
C VAL A 56 5.75 2.86 -3.61
N GLN A 57 4.82 3.83 -3.51
CA GLN A 57 5.09 5.11 -2.87
C GLN A 57 5.43 4.96 -1.39
N MET A 58 4.72 4.10 -0.66
CA MET A 58 5.01 3.83 0.75
C MET A 58 6.37 3.15 0.93
N MET A 59 6.69 2.16 0.08
CA MET A 59 8.01 1.51 0.08
C MET A 59 9.14 2.50 -0.19
N ALA A 60 8.97 3.40 -1.16
CA ALA A 60 9.96 4.44 -1.46
C ALA A 60 10.12 5.44 -0.30
N SER A 61 9.03 5.81 0.36
CA SER A 61 9.07 6.71 1.52
C SER A 61 9.81 6.11 2.72
N ASP A 62 9.60 4.83 3.01
CA ASP A 62 10.31 4.13 4.08
C ASP A 62 11.81 3.99 3.76
N ALA A 63 12.16 3.63 2.53
CA ALA A 63 13.55 3.56 2.08
C ALA A 63 14.27 4.92 2.23
N ASN A 64 13.63 6.02 1.83
CA ASN A 64 14.18 7.36 1.98
C ASN A 64 14.36 7.76 3.45
N THR A 65 13.41 7.38 4.31
CA THR A 65 13.50 7.67 5.75
C THR A 65 14.69 6.94 6.38
N ARG A 66 14.90 5.67 6.04
CA ARG A 66 16.03 4.87 6.55
C ARG A 66 17.39 5.37 6.04
N SER A 67 17.47 5.77 4.77
CA SER A 67 18.70 6.35 4.21
C SER A 67 19.11 7.63 4.94
N ASN A 68 18.14 8.50 5.25
CA ASN A 68 18.45 9.78 5.88
C ASN A 68 18.97 9.62 7.33
N ILE A 69 18.47 8.61 8.06
CA ILE A 69 18.93 8.30 9.42
C ILE A 69 20.37 7.74 9.42
N GLN A 70 20.74 6.91 8.43
CA GLN A 70 22.10 6.37 8.34
C GLN A 70 23.15 7.46 8.01
N GLN A 71 22.76 8.50 7.26
CA GLN A 71 23.65 9.60 6.94
C GLN A 71 23.88 10.54 8.13
N THR A 72 22.89 10.73 9.02
CA THR A 72 23.07 11.61 10.20
C THR A 72 23.87 10.99 11.35
N GLN A 73 24.11 9.68 11.32
CA GLN A 73 24.93 8.98 12.34
C GLN A 73 26.39 8.76 11.91
N SER A 74 26.77 9.21 10.71
CA SER A 74 28.11 9.02 10.14
C SER A 74 28.95 10.31 10.06
N ASP A 75 28.48 11.41 10.65
CA ASP A 75 29.21 12.69 10.84
C ASP A 75 29.44 12.94 12.34
#